data_AF-A0A653LH09-F1
#
_entry.id   AF-A0A653LH09-F1
#
_cell.length_a   1.000
_cell.length_b   1.000
_cell.length_c   1.000
_cell.angle_alpha   90.00
_cell.angle_beta   90.00
_cell.angle_gamma   90.00
#
_symmetry.space_group_name_H-M   'P 1'
#
loop_
_entity.id
_entity.type
_entity.pdbx_description
1 polymer ?
#
loop_
_entity_poly.entity_id
_entity_poly.type
_entity_poly.pdbx_seq_one_letter_code
_entity_poly.pdbx_strand_id
1 'polypeptide(L)'
;MFPRALASLMMAVIFACSDGSAAAALEKIPQGFVGRWVWTVEGRPTFLLDIARDLAGETSITRPDRVSFFRDGTISGAEGAVSVQPLSVDMESPDRLKLVRREDGSTYELELVATGAARLSLAEGIPSLTLYRPYDPTKVMTDWGGDRTYRRELIVDQPASNPELAALYEADQAARQSSGSLGVEVATRDRTRRARVHELMAQGDLASGRDYFHAALIFQHGDEANDYLLAHALATTAIAMGEPMAGELAAASLDRYLQSIGQSQIYGTQFKVPNDGSEVTQGAYDRDLLPDAVRTAVGVPGLAAQEEQRQAYARERDASVAGK
;
A
#
# COMPACT_ATOMS: atom_id res chain seq x y z
N MET A 1 -23.99 68.65 34.41
CA MET A 1 -23.47 69.58 33.38
C MET A 1 -21.94 69.49 33.44
N PHE A 2 -21.28 69.06 32.34
CA PHE A 2 -19.82 68.81 32.24
C PHE A 2 -18.94 70.04 32.58
N PRO A 3 -17.69 69.87 33.09
CA PRO A 3 -16.46 69.76 32.24
C PRO A 3 -15.38 68.76 32.79
N ARG A 4 -14.61 68.01 31.95
CA ARG A 4 -13.23 68.30 31.40
C ARG A 4 -12.21 68.78 32.48
N ALA A 5 -10.98 68.27 32.67
CA ALA A 5 -10.06 67.42 31.90
C ALA A 5 -8.77 67.08 32.71
N LEU A 6 -7.99 66.09 32.23
CA LEU A 6 -6.54 65.79 32.38
C LEU A 6 -5.89 65.49 33.76
N ALA A 7 -5.31 64.29 33.90
CA ALA A 7 -3.89 64.09 34.27
C ALA A 7 -3.47 62.62 34.11
N SER A 8 -2.25 62.41 33.60
CA SER A 8 -1.57 61.14 33.32
C SER A 8 -1.55 60.13 34.47
N LEU A 9 -1.64 58.83 34.13
CA LEU A 9 -1.00 57.79 34.91
C LEU A 9 -0.32 56.78 33.98
N MET A 10 1.02 56.82 33.98
CA MET A 10 1.90 55.72 33.60
C MET A 10 1.44 54.45 34.31
N MET A 11 1.09 53.40 33.57
CA MET A 11 1.02 52.05 34.13
C MET A 11 2.01 51.18 33.40
N ALA A 12 2.98 50.68 34.16
CA ALA A 12 4.05 49.84 33.72
C ALA A 12 3.53 48.48 33.22
N VAL A 13 4.23 48.00 32.20
CA VAL A 13 4.37 46.64 31.68
C VAL A 13 3.91 45.54 32.63
N ILE A 14 2.96 44.72 32.17
CA ILE A 14 2.99 43.27 32.39
C ILE A 14 2.95 42.62 31.01
N PHE A 15 4.11 42.13 30.58
CA PHE A 15 4.26 41.17 29.50
C PHE A 15 3.64 39.85 30.02
N ALA A 16 2.49 39.46 29.47
CA ALA A 16 2.04 38.08 29.58
C ALA A 16 2.38 37.38 28.27
N CYS A 17 3.50 36.67 28.27
CA CYS A 17 3.74 35.59 27.33
C CYS A 17 2.56 34.61 27.43
N SER A 18 1.90 34.35 26.30
CA SER A 18 1.17 33.09 26.13
C SER A 18 1.94 32.30 25.07
N ASP A 19 2.65 31.32 25.59
CA ASP A 19 3.60 30.46 24.91
C ASP A 19 2.93 29.55 23.87
N GLY A 20 3.52 29.49 22.68
CA GLY A 20 4.18 28.27 22.20
C GLY A 20 3.38 26.98 21.97
N SER A 21 2.04 26.95 22.08
CA SER A 21 1.29 25.69 21.94
C SER A 21 0.69 25.43 20.56
N ALA A 22 0.56 26.44 19.68
CA ALA A 22 -0.01 26.26 18.34
C ALA A 22 1.05 25.98 17.26
N ALA A 23 2.29 26.47 17.44
CA ALA A 23 3.36 26.31 16.45
C ALA A 23 4.02 24.92 16.49
N ALA A 24 4.06 24.27 17.66
CA ALA A 24 4.69 22.94 17.80
C ALA A 24 3.84 21.78 17.23
N ALA A 25 2.54 22.00 16.98
CA ALA A 25 1.67 20.99 16.38
C ALA A 25 1.81 20.91 14.85
N LEU A 26 2.39 21.93 14.21
CA LEU A 26 2.52 22.03 12.75
C LEU A 26 3.77 21.31 12.21
N GLU A 27 4.69 20.83 13.04
CA GLU A 27 5.88 20.12 12.56
C GLU A 27 5.64 18.64 12.22
N LYS A 28 4.49 18.08 12.62
CA LYS A 28 4.17 16.66 12.44
C LYS A 28 3.16 16.45 11.32
N ILE A 29 3.46 15.50 10.46
CA ILE A 29 2.56 15.08 9.38
C ILE A 29 1.45 14.20 9.98
N PRO A 30 0.16 14.41 9.61
CA PRO A 30 -0.92 13.57 10.11
C PRO A 30 -0.66 12.08 9.84
N GLN A 31 -0.91 11.23 10.85
CA GLN A 31 -0.57 9.80 10.79
C GLN A 31 -1.16 9.09 9.56
N GLY A 32 -2.33 9.54 9.08
CA GLY A 32 -2.97 9.01 7.88
C GLY A 32 -2.09 9.09 6.63
N PHE A 33 -1.20 10.07 6.52
CA PHE A 33 -0.26 10.25 5.41
C PHE A 33 1.07 9.51 5.61
N VAL A 34 1.55 9.40 6.85
CA VAL A 34 2.89 8.90 7.16
C VAL A 34 3.11 7.49 6.62
N GLY A 35 4.24 7.25 5.96
CA GLY A 35 4.66 5.96 5.43
C GLY A 35 4.61 5.88 3.92
N ARG A 36 4.72 4.67 3.39
CA ARG A 36 4.79 4.43 1.95
C ARG A 36 3.40 4.40 1.32
N TRP A 37 3.35 4.91 0.10
CA TRP A 37 2.22 4.88 -0.81
C TRP A 37 2.68 4.40 -2.17
N VAL A 38 1.86 3.60 -2.83
CA VAL A 38 2.14 2.99 -4.12
C VAL A 38 1.09 3.42 -5.10
N TRP A 39 1.54 3.87 -6.26
CA TRP A 39 0.69 3.98 -7.43
C TRP A 39 1.06 2.88 -8.42
N THR A 40 0.05 2.19 -8.95
CA THR A 40 0.20 1.12 -9.92
C THR A 40 -0.31 1.51 -11.30
N VAL A 41 0.32 0.93 -12.32
CA VAL A 41 -0.13 0.97 -13.70
C VAL A 41 -0.23 -0.47 -14.16
N GLU A 42 -1.43 -0.88 -14.62
CA GLU A 42 -1.71 -2.29 -14.95
C GLU A 42 -1.35 -3.25 -13.78
N GLY A 43 -1.68 -2.86 -12.54
CA GLY A 43 -1.37 -3.63 -11.32
C GLY A 43 0.09 -3.60 -10.87
N ARG A 44 1.01 -2.97 -11.62
CA ARG A 44 2.45 -2.96 -11.30
C ARG A 44 2.88 -1.66 -10.60
N PRO A 45 3.57 -1.74 -9.44
CA PRO A 45 4.11 -0.57 -8.75
C PRO A 45 4.96 0.29 -9.66
N THR A 46 4.53 1.54 -9.84
CA THR A 46 5.12 2.47 -10.79
C THR A 46 5.72 3.68 -10.09
N PHE A 47 5.05 4.18 -9.05
CA PHE A 47 5.54 5.27 -8.24
C PHE A 47 5.43 4.89 -6.78
N LEU A 48 6.47 5.18 -6.00
CA LEU A 48 6.43 5.10 -4.55
C LEU A 48 6.51 6.50 -3.98
N LEU A 49 5.62 6.84 -3.07
CA LEU A 49 5.68 8.07 -2.30
C LEU A 49 5.91 7.69 -0.85
N ASP A 50 7.11 7.99 -0.34
CA ASP A 50 7.51 7.76 1.04
C ASP A 50 7.36 9.06 1.82
N ILE A 51 6.43 9.10 2.78
CA ILE A 51 6.13 10.29 3.58
C ILE A 51 6.68 10.10 5.00
N ALA A 52 7.53 11.03 5.42
CA ALA A 52 8.11 11.02 6.77
C ALA A 52 7.07 11.37 7.85
N ARG A 53 7.43 11.18 9.12
CA ARG A 53 6.59 11.55 10.27
C ARG A 53 6.52 13.05 10.51
N ASP A 54 7.59 13.75 10.16
CA ASP A 54 7.79 15.16 10.45
C ASP A 54 8.02 15.92 9.14
N LEU A 55 7.64 17.20 9.07
CA LEU A 55 7.80 18.04 7.88
C LEU A 55 9.27 18.17 7.44
N ALA A 56 10.20 18.12 8.39
CA ALA A 56 11.64 18.15 8.12
C ALA A 56 12.23 16.78 7.73
N GLY A 57 11.43 15.71 7.82
CA GLY A 57 11.87 14.36 7.53
C GLY A 57 12.07 14.08 6.03
N GLU A 58 12.65 12.92 5.75
CA GLU A 58 12.96 12.49 4.38
C GLU A 58 11.69 12.00 3.67
N THR A 59 10.95 12.95 3.08
CA THR A 59 9.84 12.64 2.16
C THR A 59 10.37 12.61 0.73
N SER A 60 10.00 11.58 -0.05
CA SER A 60 10.49 11.41 -1.41
C SER A 60 9.49 10.70 -2.31
N ILE A 61 9.63 10.91 -3.62
CA ILE A 61 8.94 10.14 -4.64
C ILE A 61 9.96 9.34 -5.45
N THR A 62 9.75 8.03 -5.55
CA THR A 62 10.53 7.13 -6.40
C THR A 62 9.75 6.88 -7.68
N ARG A 63 10.32 7.22 -8.84
CA ARG A 63 9.65 7.13 -10.14
C ARG A 63 10.65 7.09 -11.30
N PRO A 64 10.22 6.72 -12.52
CA PRO A 64 11.01 6.96 -13.72
C PRO A 64 11.35 8.44 -13.90
N ASP A 65 12.60 8.73 -14.28
CA ASP A 65 13.10 10.09 -14.53
C ASP A 65 12.28 10.83 -15.59
N ARG A 66 11.89 10.12 -16.65
CA ARG A 66 11.02 10.64 -17.70
C ARG A 66 9.74 9.82 -17.72
N VAL A 67 8.61 10.51 -17.68
CA VAL A 67 7.27 9.94 -17.92
C VAL A 67 6.31 11.11 -18.17
N SER A 68 5.47 10.95 -19.19
CA SER A 68 4.49 11.94 -19.61
C SER A 68 3.10 11.55 -19.14
N PHE A 69 2.34 12.53 -18.66
CA PHE A 69 0.96 12.36 -18.22
C PHE A 69 0.02 13.05 -19.19
N PHE A 70 -1.02 12.35 -19.63
CA PHE A 70 -2.00 12.86 -20.57
C PHE A 70 -3.34 13.12 -19.90
N ARG A 71 -4.14 14.02 -20.49
CA ARG A 71 -5.46 14.41 -19.97
C ARG A 71 -6.48 13.27 -20.03
N ASP A 72 -6.30 12.32 -20.92
CA ASP A 72 -7.09 11.09 -20.99
C ASP A 72 -6.70 10.08 -19.89
N GLY A 73 -5.75 10.46 -19.03
CA GLY A 73 -5.29 9.67 -17.91
C GLY A 73 -4.23 8.63 -18.27
N THR A 74 -3.86 8.48 -19.54
CA THR A 74 -2.77 7.57 -19.94
C THR A 74 -1.40 8.12 -19.52
N ILE A 75 -0.44 7.21 -19.40
CA ILE A 75 0.98 7.56 -19.31
C ILE A 75 1.76 6.98 -20.47
N SER A 76 2.76 7.72 -20.94
CA SER A 76 3.69 7.26 -21.97
C SER A 76 5.08 7.87 -21.79
N GLY A 77 6.06 7.38 -22.55
CA GLY A 77 7.43 7.88 -22.50
C GLY A 77 8.08 7.68 -21.14
N ALA A 78 7.70 6.61 -20.45
CA ALA A 78 8.38 6.16 -19.24
C ALA A 78 9.74 5.56 -19.63
N GLU A 79 10.79 6.35 -19.54
CA GLU A 79 12.15 5.99 -19.96
C GLU A 79 13.19 6.49 -18.94
N GLY A 80 14.32 5.81 -18.88
CA GLY A 80 15.45 6.19 -18.03
C GLY A 80 15.53 5.41 -16.72
N ALA A 81 16.37 5.90 -15.80
CA ALA A 81 16.53 5.29 -14.48
C ALA A 81 15.31 5.60 -13.61
N VAL A 82 15.03 4.69 -12.65
CA VAL A 82 14.14 5.00 -11.53
C VAL A 82 14.98 5.71 -10.48
N SER A 83 14.62 6.95 -10.15
CA SER A 83 15.33 7.76 -9.17
C SER A 83 14.44 8.09 -7.97
N VAL A 84 15.10 8.26 -6.82
CA VAL A 84 14.47 8.78 -5.61
C VAL A 84 14.60 10.31 -5.65
N GLN A 85 13.48 11.00 -5.67
CA GLN A 85 13.41 12.45 -5.81
C GLN A 85 12.90 13.06 -4.50
N PRO A 86 13.75 13.82 -3.77
CA PRO A 86 13.36 14.44 -2.50
C PRO A 86 12.26 15.48 -2.66
N LEU A 87 11.32 15.48 -1.72
CA LEU A 87 10.21 16.41 -1.64
C LEU A 87 10.30 17.26 -0.36
N SER A 88 9.84 18.50 -0.45
CA SER A 88 9.43 19.30 0.70
C SER A 88 7.93 19.14 0.88
N VAL A 89 7.45 19.18 2.13
CA VAL A 89 6.05 18.98 2.47
C VAL A 89 5.52 20.22 3.14
N ASP A 90 4.41 20.73 2.64
CA ASP A 90 3.60 21.78 3.27
C ASP A 90 2.22 21.20 3.59
N MET A 91 1.72 21.45 4.79
CA MET A 91 0.37 21.03 5.17
C MET A 91 -0.64 22.13 4.84
N GLU A 92 -1.57 21.85 3.93
CA GLU A 92 -2.63 22.79 3.56
C GLU A 92 -3.86 22.62 4.47
N SER A 93 -4.19 21.38 4.80
CA SER A 93 -5.26 20.99 5.73
C SER A 93 -4.94 19.62 6.36
N PRO A 94 -5.70 19.16 7.38
CA PRO A 94 -5.46 17.86 8.02
C PRO A 94 -5.54 16.65 7.08
N ASP A 95 -6.23 16.80 5.96
CA ASP A 95 -6.49 15.82 4.92
C ASP A 95 -5.84 16.17 3.57
N ARG A 96 -5.02 17.23 3.51
CA ARG A 96 -4.32 17.66 2.28
C ARG A 96 -2.89 18.13 2.53
N LEU A 97 -1.95 17.53 1.80
CA LEU A 97 -0.56 17.95 1.74
C LEU A 97 -0.23 18.52 0.37
N LYS A 98 0.58 19.56 0.35
CA LYS A 98 1.29 20.04 -0.83
C LYS A 98 2.71 19.52 -0.78
N LEU A 99 3.14 18.88 -1.86
CA LEU A 99 4.45 18.28 -1.99
C LEU A 99 5.22 19.03 -3.08
N VAL A 100 6.43 19.48 -2.79
CA VAL A 100 7.24 20.26 -3.73
C VAL A 100 8.55 19.53 -4.00
N ARG A 101 8.81 19.18 -5.26
CA ARG A 101 10.06 18.54 -5.66
C ARG A 101 11.22 19.51 -5.51
N ARG A 102 12.25 19.12 -4.74
CA ARG A 102 13.36 20.01 -4.40
C ARG A 102 14.25 20.38 -5.58
N GLU A 103 14.28 19.53 -6.61
CA GLU A 103 15.14 19.73 -7.78
C GLU A 103 14.66 20.87 -8.69
N ASP A 104 13.35 20.94 -8.96
CA ASP A 104 12.79 21.82 -9.99
C ASP A 104 11.56 22.62 -9.54
N GLY A 105 11.09 22.43 -8.30
CA GLY A 105 9.92 23.12 -7.76
C GLY A 105 8.57 22.59 -8.24
N SER A 106 8.52 21.46 -8.98
CA SER A 106 7.27 20.84 -9.39
C SER A 106 6.40 20.51 -8.15
N THR A 107 5.13 20.90 -8.21
CA THR A 107 4.19 20.77 -7.09
C THR A 107 3.22 19.63 -7.33
N TYR A 108 2.91 18.89 -6.27
CA TYR A 108 1.87 17.86 -6.24
C TYR A 108 0.94 18.13 -5.07
N GLU A 109 -0.34 17.81 -5.22
CA GLU A 109 -1.32 17.86 -4.13
C GLU A 109 -1.73 16.45 -3.76
N LEU A 110 -1.58 16.07 -2.48
CA LEU A 110 -1.97 14.78 -1.97
C LEU A 110 -3.15 14.94 -1.01
N GLU A 111 -4.27 14.29 -1.31
CA GLU A 111 -5.49 14.32 -0.52
C GLU A 111 -5.84 12.91 -0.01
N LEU A 112 -6.13 12.77 1.28
CA LEU A 112 -6.65 11.50 1.83
C LEU A 112 -8.11 11.35 1.43
N VAL A 113 -8.44 10.25 0.75
CA VAL A 113 -9.82 9.96 0.30
C VAL A 113 -10.48 8.93 1.21
N ALA A 114 -9.70 7.97 1.71
CA ALA A 114 -10.12 6.99 2.69
C ALA A 114 -8.90 6.46 3.46
N THR A 115 -9.13 5.68 4.51
CA THR A 115 -8.05 4.96 5.20
C THR A 115 -7.31 4.07 4.19
N GLY A 116 -6.02 4.36 3.98
CA GLY A 116 -5.17 3.59 3.06
C GLY A 116 -5.33 3.93 1.57
N ALA A 117 -6.07 4.98 1.22
CA ALA A 117 -6.21 5.49 -0.14
C ALA A 117 -6.06 7.02 -0.21
N ALA A 118 -5.24 7.51 -1.13
CA ALA A 118 -4.99 8.93 -1.34
C ALA A 118 -5.08 9.29 -2.83
N ARG A 119 -5.39 10.55 -3.14
CA ARG A 119 -5.32 11.11 -4.49
C ARG A 119 -4.12 12.03 -4.60
N LEU A 120 -3.29 11.85 -5.62
CA LEU A 120 -2.19 12.74 -5.95
C LEU A 120 -2.48 13.47 -7.26
N SER A 121 -2.68 14.77 -7.18
CA SER A 121 -2.82 15.66 -8.33
C SER A 121 -1.43 16.16 -8.74
N LEU A 122 -1.11 16.01 -10.03
CA LEU A 122 0.21 16.38 -10.56
C LEU A 122 0.27 17.77 -11.18
N ALA A 123 -0.85 18.20 -11.77
CA ALA A 123 -1.00 19.50 -12.40
C ALA A 123 -2.49 19.74 -12.67
N GLU A 124 -2.87 21.01 -12.82
CA GLU A 124 -4.22 21.39 -13.21
C GLU A 124 -4.60 20.77 -14.57
N GLY A 125 -5.79 20.16 -14.63
CA GLY A 125 -6.29 19.51 -15.85
C GLY A 125 -5.71 18.12 -16.14
N ILE A 126 -4.80 17.61 -15.32
CA ILE A 126 -4.40 16.20 -15.31
C ILE A 126 -5.23 15.48 -14.24
N PRO A 127 -5.98 14.41 -14.59
CA PRO A 127 -6.77 13.71 -13.60
C PRO A 127 -5.88 13.07 -12.52
N SER A 128 -6.24 13.26 -11.24
CA SER A 128 -5.46 12.82 -10.07
C SER A 128 -5.17 11.32 -10.08
N LEU A 129 -3.99 10.91 -9.63
CA LEU A 129 -3.59 9.52 -9.47
C LEU A 129 -4.13 8.97 -8.15
N THR A 130 -4.58 7.72 -8.11
CA THR A 130 -4.92 7.07 -6.83
C THR A 130 -3.72 6.30 -6.31
N LEU A 131 -3.33 6.59 -5.08
CA LEU A 131 -2.29 5.91 -4.35
C LEU A 131 -2.92 5.04 -3.28
N TYR A 132 -2.33 3.87 -3.08
CA TYR A 132 -2.73 2.92 -2.06
C TYR A 132 -1.57 2.65 -1.12
N ARG A 133 -1.84 2.24 0.11
CA ARG A 133 -0.79 1.70 0.97
C ARG A 133 -0.21 0.43 0.31
N PRO A 134 1.12 0.22 0.33
CA PRO A 134 1.71 -0.97 -0.23
C PRO A 134 1.13 -2.23 0.41
N TYR A 135 0.63 -3.12 -0.45
CA TYR A 135 0.83 -4.55 -0.32
C TYR A 135 2.12 -4.82 -1.11
N ASP A 136 3.07 -5.55 -0.51
CA ASP A 136 4.31 -5.98 -1.18
C ASP A 136 3.95 -6.57 -2.56
N PRO A 137 4.52 -6.08 -3.68
CA PRO A 137 5.95 -6.02 -3.91
C PRO A 137 6.55 -4.60 -3.91
N THR A 138 7.53 -4.39 -3.04
CA THR A 138 8.31 -3.16 -2.83
C THR A 138 9.20 -2.71 -4.00
N LYS A 139 9.09 -3.32 -5.19
CA LYS A 139 9.98 -3.08 -6.33
C LYS A 139 9.25 -2.39 -7.48
N VAL A 140 9.67 -1.16 -7.78
CA VAL A 140 9.18 -0.37 -8.93
C VAL A 140 9.55 -1.07 -10.25
N MET A 141 8.63 -1.07 -11.21
CA MET A 141 8.85 -1.59 -12.55
C MET A 141 10.04 -0.89 -13.25
N THR A 142 11.00 -1.67 -13.76
CA THR A 142 12.19 -1.16 -14.46
C THR A 142 12.22 -1.56 -15.95
N ASP A 143 11.28 -2.39 -16.41
CA ASP A 143 11.20 -3.00 -17.74
C ASP A 143 10.21 -2.29 -18.68
N TRP A 144 10.30 -0.96 -18.75
CA TRP A 144 9.41 -0.14 -19.59
C TRP A 144 9.55 -0.44 -21.09
N GLY A 145 8.44 -0.77 -21.76
CA GLY A 145 8.40 -1.07 -23.19
C GLY A 145 8.38 0.15 -24.13
N GLY A 146 9.21 1.17 -23.90
CA GLY A 146 9.39 2.34 -24.79
C GLY A 146 8.08 3.01 -25.22
N ASP A 147 7.70 2.85 -26.48
CA ASP A 147 6.49 3.42 -27.12
C ASP A 147 5.15 2.78 -26.68
N ARG A 148 5.15 1.80 -25.75
CA ARG A 148 3.91 1.21 -25.24
C ARG A 148 3.07 2.25 -24.49
N THR A 149 1.82 2.41 -24.92
CA THR A 149 0.79 3.14 -24.18
C THR A 149 0.21 2.22 -23.11
N TYR A 150 0.29 2.64 -21.85
CA TYR A 150 -0.33 1.91 -20.73
C TYR A 150 -1.70 2.52 -20.44
N ARG A 151 -2.73 1.68 -20.31
CA ARG A 151 -4.07 2.16 -19.94
C ARG A 151 -4.13 2.36 -18.43
N ARG A 152 -4.49 3.57 -18.02
CA ARG A 152 -4.93 3.85 -16.65
C ARG A 152 -6.23 3.11 -16.37
N GLU A 153 -6.37 2.59 -15.15
CA GLU A 153 -7.65 2.10 -14.64
C GLU A 153 -8.64 3.27 -14.61
N LEU A 154 -9.66 3.18 -15.46
CA LEU A 154 -10.81 4.08 -15.46
C LEU A 154 -11.43 4.09 -14.06
N ILE A 155 -11.78 5.28 -13.61
CA ILE A 155 -12.49 5.52 -12.35
C ILE A 155 -13.76 4.66 -12.36
N VAL A 156 -13.74 3.57 -11.60
CA VAL A 156 -14.96 3.07 -10.98
C VAL A 156 -15.10 3.93 -9.74
N ASP A 157 -16.19 4.70 -9.64
CA ASP A 157 -16.54 5.41 -8.42
C ASP A 157 -16.73 4.35 -7.34
N GLN A 158 -15.66 4.08 -6.58
CA GLN A 158 -15.70 3.06 -5.53
C GLN A 158 -16.52 3.63 -4.39
N PRO A 159 -17.53 2.92 -3.90
CA PRO A 159 -18.18 3.25 -2.65
C PRO A 159 -17.12 3.44 -1.56
N ALA A 160 -17.37 4.35 -0.62
CA ALA A 160 -16.47 4.51 0.52
C ALA A 160 -16.30 3.15 1.23
N SER A 161 -15.05 2.75 1.47
CA SER A 161 -14.74 1.51 2.16
C SER A 161 -15.29 1.52 3.59
N ASN A 162 -15.72 0.36 4.07
CA ASN A 162 -16.21 0.19 5.42
C ASN A 162 -15.08 0.48 6.44
N PRO A 163 -15.23 1.49 7.32
CA PRO A 163 -14.16 1.90 8.22
C PRO A 163 -13.82 0.84 9.27
N GLU A 164 -14.79 0.00 9.67
CA GLU A 164 -14.54 -1.11 10.57
C GLU A 164 -13.70 -2.20 9.88
N LEU A 165 -14.04 -2.55 8.65
CA LEU A 165 -13.27 -3.51 7.87
C LEU A 165 -11.84 -3.04 7.60
N ALA A 166 -11.68 -1.74 7.28
CA ALA A 166 -10.36 -1.12 7.17
C ALA A 166 -9.57 -1.23 8.49
N ALA A 167 -10.20 -1.00 9.65
CA ALA A 167 -9.53 -1.15 10.94
C ALA A 167 -9.15 -2.61 11.25
N LEU A 168 -9.99 -3.58 10.89
CA LEU A 168 -9.66 -5.01 11.01
C LEU A 168 -8.45 -5.37 10.14
N TYR A 169 -8.42 -4.86 8.91
CA TYR A 169 -7.30 -5.03 7.99
C TYR A 169 -6.01 -4.44 8.54
N GLU A 170 -6.01 -3.18 8.97
CA GLU A 170 -4.82 -2.53 9.54
C GLU A 170 -4.31 -3.28 10.78
N ALA A 171 -5.21 -3.77 11.63
CA ALA A 171 -4.84 -4.59 12.79
C ALA A 171 -4.23 -5.94 12.38
N ASP A 172 -4.71 -6.56 11.31
CA ASP A 172 -4.17 -7.80 10.76
C ASP A 172 -2.73 -7.61 10.23
N GLN A 173 -2.50 -6.54 9.47
CA GLN A 173 -1.19 -6.20 8.92
C GLN A 173 -0.20 -5.76 10.00
N ALA A 174 -0.64 -4.95 10.98
CA ALA A 174 0.20 -4.48 12.07
C ALA A 174 0.77 -5.65 12.91
N ALA A 175 0.00 -6.73 13.08
CA ALA A 175 0.46 -7.92 13.80
C ALA A 175 1.63 -8.65 13.12
N ARG A 176 1.91 -8.34 11.85
CA ARG A 176 2.92 -8.96 10.98
C ARG A 176 4.13 -8.07 10.71
N GLN A 177 4.18 -6.88 11.32
CA GLN A 177 5.30 -5.94 11.16
C GLN A 177 6.51 -6.29 12.04
N SER A 178 6.39 -7.24 12.98
CA SER A 178 7.50 -7.67 13.83
C SER A 178 8.35 -8.75 13.15
N SER A 179 9.68 -8.63 13.25
CA SER A 179 10.62 -9.65 12.78
C SER A 179 10.60 -10.86 13.73
N GLY A 180 9.75 -11.84 13.47
CA GLY A 180 9.65 -13.07 14.27
C GLY A 180 8.57 -14.03 13.77
N SER A 181 8.54 -15.25 14.29
CA SER A 181 7.43 -16.17 13.99
C SER A 181 6.13 -15.63 14.58
N LEU A 182 5.05 -15.66 13.80
CA LEU A 182 3.73 -15.32 14.31
C LEU A 182 3.34 -16.28 15.43
N GLY A 183 3.13 -15.74 16.63
CA GLY A 183 2.79 -16.53 17.81
C GLY A 183 1.31 -16.94 17.84
N VAL A 184 0.96 -17.83 18.78
CA VAL A 184 -0.43 -18.30 19.02
C VAL A 184 -1.41 -17.14 19.23
N GLU A 185 -0.93 -16.03 19.80
CA GLU A 185 -1.72 -14.83 20.02
C GLU A 185 -2.17 -14.15 18.71
N VAL A 186 -1.33 -14.19 17.67
CA VAL A 186 -1.68 -13.69 16.33
C VAL A 186 -2.76 -14.57 15.72
N ALA A 187 -2.58 -15.90 15.74
CA ALA A 187 -3.57 -16.83 15.23
C ALA A 187 -4.94 -16.69 15.93
N THR A 188 -4.95 -16.45 17.25
CA THR A 188 -6.18 -16.21 18.01
C THR A 188 -6.86 -14.92 17.55
N ARG A 189 -6.10 -13.83 17.37
CA ARG A 189 -6.62 -12.56 16.85
C ARG A 189 -7.13 -12.69 15.41
N ASP A 190 -6.43 -13.44 14.56
CA ASP A 190 -6.82 -13.67 13.17
C ASP A 190 -8.18 -14.38 13.10
N ARG A 191 -8.43 -15.40 13.94
CA ARG A 191 -9.75 -16.04 14.04
C ARG A 191 -10.85 -15.06 14.44
N THR A 192 -10.59 -14.20 15.43
CA THR A 192 -11.56 -13.17 15.84
C THR A 192 -11.85 -12.19 14.71
N ARG A 193 -10.83 -11.77 13.95
CA ARG A 193 -11.02 -10.90 12.78
C ARG A 193 -11.86 -11.60 11.71
N ARG A 194 -11.54 -12.86 11.35
CA ARG A 194 -12.31 -13.62 10.35
C ARG A 194 -13.77 -13.77 10.76
N ALA A 195 -14.05 -14.06 12.03
CA ALA A 195 -15.42 -14.12 12.55
C ALA A 195 -16.15 -12.78 12.36
N ARG A 196 -15.50 -11.65 12.66
CA ARG A 196 -16.12 -10.33 12.47
C ARG A 196 -16.32 -9.97 11.00
N VAL A 197 -15.36 -10.29 10.13
CA VAL A 197 -15.51 -10.08 8.68
C VAL A 197 -16.68 -10.92 8.13
N HIS A 198 -16.86 -12.16 8.60
CA HIS A 198 -18.04 -12.97 8.23
C HIS A 198 -19.36 -12.29 8.59
N GLU A 199 -19.46 -11.67 9.76
CA GLU A 199 -20.66 -10.93 10.16
C GLU A 199 -20.93 -9.73 9.23
N LEU A 200 -19.89 -8.94 8.93
CA LEU A 200 -19.99 -7.80 7.99
C LEU A 200 -20.42 -8.27 6.59
N MET A 201 -19.88 -9.39 6.11
CA MET A 201 -20.29 -10.00 4.85
C MET A 201 -21.75 -10.44 4.87
N ALA A 202 -22.21 -11.09 5.94
CA ALA A 202 -23.60 -11.53 6.08
C ALA A 202 -24.59 -10.36 6.17
N GLN A 203 -24.13 -9.20 6.67
CA GLN A 203 -24.89 -7.95 6.75
C GLN A 203 -24.94 -7.19 5.42
N GLY A 204 -24.09 -7.56 4.44
CA GLY A 204 -23.98 -6.86 3.16
C GLY A 204 -23.11 -5.61 3.22
N ASP A 205 -22.22 -5.51 4.21
CA ASP A 205 -21.45 -4.30 4.50
C ASP A 205 -20.15 -4.16 3.69
N LEU A 206 -19.89 -5.04 2.73
CA LEU A 206 -18.79 -4.93 1.77
C LEU A 206 -19.31 -4.30 0.47
N ALA A 207 -18.94 -3.04 0.21
CA ALA A 207 -19.51 -2.25 -0.88
C ALA A 207 -18.52 -1.87 -1.97
N SER A 208 -17.21 -1.96 -1.70
CA SER A 208 -16.15 -1.51 -2.62
C SER A 208 -15.14 -2.62 -2.93
N GLY A 209 -14.43 -2.52 -4.05
CA GLY A 209 -13.32 -3.46 -4.35
C GLY A 209 -12.29 -3.51 -3.22
N ARG A 210 -12.07 -2.38 -2.54
CA ARG A 210 -11.21 -2.25 -1.36
C ARG A 210 -11.71 -3.09 -0.18
N ASP A 211 -13.01 -3.11 0.07
CA ASP A 211 -13.60 -3.94 1.13
C ASP A 211 -13.39 -5.43 0.84
N TYR A 212 -13.66 -5.86 -0.38
CA TYR A 212 -13.42 -7.25 -0.80
C TYR A 212 -11.94 -7.63 -0.71
N PHE A 213 -11.02 -6.72 -1.04
CA PHE A 213 -9.59 -6.94 -0.89
C PHE A 213 -9.15 -7.05 0.58
N HIS A 214 -9.62 -6.14 1.44
CA HIS A 214 -9.35 -6.21 2.88
C HIS A 214 -9.86 -7.52 3.49
N ALA A 215 -11.08 -7.92 3.15
CA ALA A 215 -11.65 -9.19 3.60
C ALA A 215 -10.83 -10.38 3.06
N ALA A 216 -10.50 -10.39 1.77
CA ALA A 216 -9.68 -11.44 1.16
C ALA A 216 -8.35 -11.62 1.88
N LEU A 217 -7.69 -10.52 2.24
CA LEU A 217 -6.37 -10.57 2.86
C LEU A 217 -6.43 -11.07 4.32
N ILE A 218 -7.51 -10.75 5.05
CA ILE A 218 -7.78 -11.33 6.37
C ILE A 218 -8.02 -12.85 6.28
N PHE A 219 -8.75 -13.32 5.27
CA PHE A 219 -9.00 -14.76 5.05
C PHE A 219 -7.78 -15.51 4.51
N GLN A 220 -6.89 -14.84 3.76
CA GLN A 220 -5.62 -15.41 3.28
C GLN A 220 -4.74 -15.90 4.44
N HIS A 221 -4.90 -15.29 5.62
CA HIS A 221 -4.25 -15.67 6.87
C HIS A 221 -5.03 -16.72 7.69
N GLY A 222 -6.00 -17.38 7.07
CA GLY A 222 -6.70 -18.53 7.66
C GLY A 222 -5.81 -19.73 7.92
N ASP A 223 -6.40 -20.73 8.57
CA ASP A 223 -5.77 -22.02 8.88
C ASP A 223 -6.46 -23.20 8.17
N GLU A 224 -7.59 -22.97 7.48
CA GLU A 224 -8.36 -24.01 6.79
C GLU A 224 -8.45 -23.79 5.28
N ALA A 225 -8.69 -24.87 4.53
CA ALA A 225 -8.85 -24.81 3.07
C ALA A 225 -9.97 -23.84 2.64
N ASN A 226 -11.08 -23.81 3.37
CA ASN A 226 -12.19 -22.93 3.07
C ASN A 226 -11.88 -21.45 3.33
N ASP A 227 -10.97 -21.13 4.25
CA ASP A 227 -10.50 -19.75 4.45
C ASP A 227 -9.79 -19.27 3.16
N TYR A 228 -8.89 -20.08 2.61
CA TYR A 228 -8.16 -19.73 1.38
C TYR A 228 -9.06 -19.68 0.15
N LEU A 229 -10.04 -20.59 0.04
CA LEU A 229 -11.02 -20.56 -1.04
C LEU A 229 -11.88 -19.29 -0.98
N LEU A 230 -12.30 -18.90 0.24
CA LEU A 230 -13.05 -17.67 0.44
C LEU A 230 -12.19 -16.45 0.12
N ALA A 231 -10.92 -16.43 0.55
CA ALA A 231 -9.97 -15.39 0.19
C ALA A 231 -9.85 -15.22 -1.34
N HIS A 232 -9.78 -16.33 -2.08
CA HIS A 232 -9.72 -16.31 -3.55
C HIS A 232 -10.99 -15.72 -4.18
N ALA A 233 -12.18 -16.12 -3.70
CA ALA A 233 -13.44 -15.58 -4.19
C ALA A 233 -13.56 -14.07 -3.92
N LEU A 234 -13.16 -13.62 -2.73
CA LEU A 234 -13.16 -12.21 -2.35
C LEU A 234 -12.14 -11.40 -3.18
N ALA A 235 -10.93 -11.91 -3.37
CA ALA A 235 -9.91 -11.24 -4.18
C ALA A 235 -10.34 -11.15 -5.66
N THR A 236 -10.94 -12.19 -6.21
CA THR A 236 -11.51 -12.17 -7.57
C THR A 236 -12.64 -11.15 -7.69
N THR A 237 -13.48 -11.02 -6.65
CA THR A 237 -14.52 -9.99 -6.59
C THR A 237 -13.91 -8.59 -6.54
N ALA A 238 -12.86 -8.39 -5.75
CA ALA A 238 -12.12 -7.12 -5.70
C ALA A 238 -11.54 -6.75 -7.07
N ILE A 239 -10.95 -7.70 -7.80
CA ILE A 239 -10.47 -7.49 -9.18
C ILE A 239 -11.62 -7.05 -10.10
N ALA A 240 -12.76 -7.76 -10.06
CA ALA A 240 -13.93 -7.43 -10.88
C ALA A 240 -14.49 -6.03 -10.55
N MET A 241 -14.29 -5.58 -9.31
CA MET A 241 -14.64 -4.24 -8.86
C MET A 241 -13.55 -3.21 -9.18
N GLY A 242 -12.42 -3.56 -9.77
CA GLY A 242 -11.37 -2.60 -10.13
C GLY A 242 -10.40 -2.28 -8.99
N GLU A 243 -10.16 -3.22 -8.07
CA GLU A 243 -9.11 -3.12 -7.07
C GLU A 243 -7.75 -3.59 -7.64
N PRO A 244 -6.82 -2.68 -7.97
CA PRO A 244 -5.58 -3.01 -8.68
C PRO A 244 -4.67 -3.97 -7.93
N MET A 245 -4.78 -4.02 -6.60
CA MET A 245 -3.89 -4.79 -5.75
C MET A 245 -4.34 -6.25 -5.57
N ALA A 246 -5.54 -6.60 -6.05
CA ALA A 246 -6.14 -7.90 -5.76
C ALA A 246 -5.62 -9.05 -6.64
N GLY A 247 -4.92 -8.76 -7.74
CA GLY A 247 -4.38 -9.77 -8.66
C GLY A 247 -3.50 -10.80 -7.96
N GLU A 248 -2.47 -10.34 -7.27
CA GLU A 248 -1.49 -11.21 -6.62
C GLU A 248 -2.13 -11.98 -5.46
N LEU A 249 -3.02 -11.32 -4.72
CA LEU A 249 -3.78 -11.95 -3.65
C LEU A 249 -4.70 -13.07 -4.16
N ALA A 250 -5.34 -12.89 -5.31
CA ALA A 250 -6.16 -13.94 -5.92
C ALA A 250 -5.32 -15.15 -6.33
N ALA A 251 -4.12 -14.93 -6.88
CA ALA A 251 -3.18 -15.99 -7.21
C ALA A 251 -2.67 -16.72 -5.95
N ALA A 252 -2.27 -15.95 -4.94
CA ALA A 252 -1.72 -16.49 -3.70
C ALA A 252 -2.74 -17.30 -2.89
N SER A 253 -3.98 -16.84 -2.84
CA SER A 253 -5.08 -17.56 -2.17
C SER A 253 -5.46 -18.86 -2.88
N LEU A 254 -5.47 -18.87 -4.22
CA LEU A 254 -5.71 -20.09 -4.98
C LEU A 254 -4.62 -21.13 -4.75
N ASP A 255 -3.35 -20.73 -4.82
CA ASP A 255 -2.24 -21.66 -4.59
C ASP A 255 -2.27 -22.25 -3.16
N ARG A 256 -2.61 -21.44 -2.14
CA ARG A 256 -2.81 -21.94 -0.77
C ARG A 256 -3.95 -22.92 -0.68
N TYR A 257 -5.08 -22.62 -1.31
CA TYR A 257 -6.22 -23.53 -1.39
C TYR A 257 -5.80 -24.87 -2.02
N LEU A 258 -5.18 -24.84 -3.20
CA LEU A 258 -4.71 -26.03 -3.92
C LEU A 258 -3.78 -26.87 -3.05
N GLN A 259 -2.76 -26.26 -2.44
CA GLN A 259 -1.87 -27.00 -1.55
C GLN A 259 -2.59 -27.58 -0.32
N SER A 260 -3.53 -26.85 0.26
CA SER A 260 -4.28 -27.30 1.44
C SER A 260 -5.15 -28.53 1.16
N ILE A 261 -5.58 -28.73 -0.09
CA ILE A 261 -6.34 -29.91 -0.53
C ILE A 261 -5.45 -30.96 -1.24
N GLY A 262 -4.12 -30.82 -1.16
CA GLY A 262 -3.16 -31.78 -1.73
C GLY A 262 -2.95 -31.70 -3.24
N GLN A 263 -3.40 -30.62 -3.89
CA GLN A 263 -3.18 -30.35 -5.31
C GLN A 263 -1.90 -29.53 -5.53
N SER A 264 -1.37 -29.59 -6.75
CA SER A 264 -0.27 -28.73 -7.18
C SER A 264 -0.74 -27.28 -7.24
N GLN A 265 0.09 -26.35 -6.78
CA GLN A 265 -0.10 -24.93 -7.04
C GLN A 265 0.15 -24.62 -8.53
N ILE A 266 -0.33 -23.47 -9.02
CA ILE A 266 -0.27 -23.14 -10.45
C ILE A 266 0.40 -21.78 -10.73
N TYR A 267 0.40 -20.86 -9.77
CA TYR A 267 1.09 -19.58 -9.90
C TYR A 267 2.51 -19.60 -9.31
N GLY A 268 2.75 -20.44 -8.31
CA GLY A 268 4.06 -20.56 -7.65
C GLY A 268 4.27 -19.58 -6.50
N THR A 269 3.20 -19.06 -5.92
CA THR A 269 3.28 -18.07 -4.84
C THR A 269 3.68 -18.66 -3.49
N GLN A 270 3.50 -19.96 -3.28
CA GLN A 270 3.74 -20.60 -1.99
C GLN A 270 5.14 -21.22 -1.91
N PHE A 271 5.99 -20.64 -1.07
CA PHE A 271 7.31 -21.16 -0.73
C PHE A 271 7.29 -21.89 0.61
N LYS A 272 8.05 -22.97 0.68
CA LYS A 272 8.35 -23.72 1.90
C LYS A 272 9.81 -23.48 2.23
N VAL A 273 10.08 -22.82 3.35
CA VAL A 273 11.42 -22.52 3.86
C VAL A 273 11.60 -23.27 5.19
N PRO A 274 12.02 -24.55 5.17
CA PRO A 274 12.21 -25.33 6.38
C PRO A 274 13.39 -24.79 7.22
N ASN A 275 13.23 -24.76 8.54
CA ASN A 275 14.29 -24.35 9.47
C ASN A 275 15.32 -25.45 9.76
N ASP A 276 15.06 -26.68 9.33
CA ASP A 276 15.90 -27.86 9.58
C ASP A 276 17.02 -28.07 8.54
N GLY A 277 17.23 -27.09 7.66
CA GLY A 277 18.23 -27.15 6.59
C GLY A 277 17.77 -27.90 5.34
N SER A 278 16.56 -28.48 5.33
CA SER A 278 15.98 -29.09 4.13
C SER A 278 15.82 -28.07 3.01
N GLU A 279 15.79 -28.52 1.75
CA GLU A 279 15.73 -27.61 0.60
C GLU A 279 14.54 -26.63 0.67
N VAL A 280 14.79 -25.36 0.32
CA VAL A 280 13.70 -24.39 0.08
C VAL A 280 13.00 -24.78 -1.21
N THR A 281 11.70 -25.06 -1.14
CA THR A 281 10.91 -25.51 -2.29
C THR A 281 9.64 -24.69 -2.44
N GLN A 282 8.91 -24.92 -3.53
CA GLN A 282 7.52 -24.47 -3.68
C GLN A 282 6.55 -25.66 -3.55
N GLY A 283 6.98 -26.81 -3.01
CA GLY A 283 6.15 -28.02 -3.00
C GLY A 283 5.72 -28.47 -4.41
N ALA A 284 4.53 -29.10 -4.51
CA ALA A 284 3.94 -29.50 -5.77
C ALA A 284 3.51 -28.26 -6.57
N TYR A 285 4.06 -28.11 -7.77
CA TYR A 285 3.86 -26.93 -8.63
C TYR A 285 3.83 -27.38 -10.09
N ASP A 286 2.65 -27.21 -10.72
CA ASP A 286 2.48 -27.34 -12.17
C ASP A 286 3.00 -26.08 -12.87
N ARG A 287 4.23 -26.15 -13.37
CA ARG A 287 4.91 -25.01 -14.00
C ARG A 287 4.46 -24.77 -15.44
N ASP A 288 3.91 -25.80 -16.08
CA ASP A 288 3.60 -25.79 -17.51
C ASP A 288 2.20 -25.26 -17.81
N LEU A 289 1.29 -25.30 -16.81
CA LEU A 289 -0.09 -24.86 -16.99
C LEU A 289 -0.22 -23.39 -17.39
N LEU A 290 0.52 -22.50 -16.73
CA LEU A 290 0.47 -21.06 -16.98
C LEU A 290 1.74 -20.58 -17.69
N PRO A 291 1.65 -19.79 -18.78
CA PRO A 291 2.78 -19.06 -19.30
C PRO A 291 3.10 -17.84 -18.41
N ASP A 292 4.34 -17.35 -18.45
CA ASP A 292 4.77 -16.21 -17.61
C ASP A 292 3.96 -14.93 -17.86
N ALA A 293 3.45 -14.72 -19.08
CA ALA A 293 2.55 -13.61 -19.37
C ALA A 293 1.24 -13.64 -18.54
N VAL A 294 0.73 -14.84 -18.22
CA VAL A 294 -0.47 -14.98 -17.38
C VAL A 294 -0.14 -14.76 -15.90
N ARG A 295 1.06 -15.19 -15.45
CA ARG A 295 1.52 -14.89 -14.07
C ARG A 295 1.68 -13.40 -13.86
N THR A 296 2.37 -12.72 -14.77
CA THR A 296 2.68 -11.29 -14.63
C THR A 296 1.44 -10.41 -14.76
N ALA A 297 0.43 -10.81 -15.53
CA ALA A 297 -0.85 -10.11 -15.63
C ALA A 297 -1.61 -10.00 -14.30
N VAL A 298 -1.33 -10.89 -13.35
CA VAL A 298 -1.89 -10.85 -11.98
C VAL A 298 -0.84 -10.48 -10.93
N GLY A 299 0.29 -9.88 -11.34
CA GLY A 299 1.33 -9.43 -10.42
C GLY A 299 2.31 -10.51 -9.94
N VAL A 300 2.14 -11.77 -10.35
CA VAL A 300 3.05 -12.86 -9.96
C VAL A 300 4.28 -12.90 -10.87
N PRO A 301 5.51 -12.99 -10.32
CA PRO A 301 6.74 -13.09 -11.13
C PRO A 301 6.76 -14.33 -12.04
N GLY A 302 7.47 -14.25 -13.17
CA GLY A 302 7.71 -15.41 -14.04
C GLY A 302 8.63 -16.47 -13.42
N LEU A 303 8.71 -17.65 -14.02
CA LEU A 303 9.39 -18.82 -13.44
C LEU A 303 10.87 -18.57 -13.08
N ALA A 304 11.61 -17.86 -13.94
CA ALA A 304 13.02 -17.54 -13.68
C ALA A 304 13.19 -16.65 -12.44
N ALA A 305 12.34 -15.64 -12.28
CA ALA A 305 12.38 -14.74 -11.12
C ALA A 305 11.94 -15.45 -9.82
N GLN A 306 10.98 -16.37 -9.91
CA GLN A 306 10.60 -17.21 -8.75
C GLN A 306 11.74 -18.13 -8.31
N GLU A 307 12.53 -18.66 -9.24
CA GLU A 307 13.72 -19.45 -8.90
C GLU A 307 14.80 -18.61 -8.22
N GLU A 308 15.04 -17.38 -8.70
CA GLU A 308 15.93 -16.43 -8.01
C GLU A 308 15.45 -16.12 -6.58
N GLN A 309 14.15 -15.93 -6.39
CA GLN A 309 13.53 -15.72 -5.07
C GLN A 309 13.68 -16.94 -4.16
N ARG A 310 13.47 -18.15 -4.68
CA ARG A 310 13.69 -19.41 -3.94
C ARG A 310 15.13 -19.52 -3.44
N GLN A 311 16.09 -19.20 -4.31
CA GLN A 311 17.52 -19.20 -3.94
C GLN A 311 17.86 -18.09 -2.94
N ALA A 312 17.21 -16.93 -3.03
CA ALA A 312 17.37 -15.86 -2.04
C ALA A 312 16.90 -16.33 -0.65
N TYR A 313 15.72 -16.95 -0.55
CA TYR A 313 15.24 -17.53 0.70
C TYR A 313 16.17 -18.60 1.27
N ALA A 314 16.76 -19.44 0.42
CA ALA A 314 17.76 -20.42 0.87
C ALA A 314 18.98 -19.73 1.49
N ARG A 315 19.53 -18.70 0.82
CA ARG A 315 20.68 -17.92 1.31
C ARG A 315 20.37 -17.21 2.63
N GLU A 316 19.19 -16.57 2.74
CA GLU A 316 18.76 -15.85 3.94
C GLU A 316 18.59 -16.79 5.15
N ARG A 317 17.97 -17.95 4.95
CA ARG A 317 17.85 -18.98 5.98
C ARG A 317 19.23 -19.45 6.45
N ASP A 318 20.13 -19.79 5.52
CA ASP A 318 21.45 -20.32 5.86
C ASP A 318 22.29 -19.28 6.64
N ALA A 319 22.18 -18.01 6.27
CA ALA A 319 22.78 -16.91 7.02
C ALA A 319 22.17 -16.76 8.43
N SER A 320 20.85 -16.92 8.57
CA SER A 320 20.16 -16.85 9.87
C SER A 320 20.54 -18.02 10.80
N VAL A 321 20.75 -19.21 10.24
CA VAL A 321 21.20 -20.39 11.01
C VAL A 321 22.67 -20.26 11.43
N ALA A 322 23.54 -19.76 10.55
CA ALA A 322 24.97 -19.61 10.84
C ALA A 322 25.29 -18.49 11.86
N GLY A 323 24.38 -17.52 12.04
CA GLY A 323 24.52 -16.41 13.00
C GLY A 323 23.95 -16.70 14.40
N LYS A 324 23.41 -17.90 14.65
CA LYS A 324 22.93 -18.37 15.96
C LYS A 324 23.93 -19.33 16.59
#